data_AF-A0A353P7A8-F1
#
_entry.id   AF-A0A353P7A8-F1
#
_cell.length_a   1.000
_cell.length_b   1.000
_cell.length_c   1.000
_cell.angle_alpha   90.00
_cell.angle_beta   90.00
_cell.angle_gamma   90.00
#
_symmetry.space_group_name_H-M   'P 1'
#
loop_
_entity.id
_entity.type
_entity.pdbx_description
1 polymer ?
#
loop_
_entity_poly.entity_id
_entity_poly.type
_entity_poly.pdbx_seq_one_letter_code
_entity_poly.pdbx_strand_id
1 'polypeptide(L)'
;MIFFCLIEAKKGSIDPLSAKEQARNYARNVNARFIILSNGNIHYFWDAKHGNPETISRFPTQESITQYMAYIPNPKELANTPIDENYIIESQMPSFARDPDFKDEAHRPAFLRNNNLKQMRP
;
A
#
# COMPACT_ATOMS: atom_id res chain seq x y z
N MET A 1 24.56 -11.01 7.22
CA MET A 1 23.72 -11.25 6.03
C MET A 1 22.30 -10.82 6.40
N ILE A 2 21.69 -9.91 5.63
CA ILE A 2 20.30 -9.48 5.86
C ILE A 2 19.42 -10.33 4.94
N PHE A 3 18.46 -11.07 5.50
CA PHE A 3 17.48 -11.83 4.72
C PHE A 3 16.23 -10.98 4.53
N PHE A 4 15.91 -10.65 3.28
CA PHE A 4 14.76 -9.81 2.97
C PHE A 4 13.47 -10.62 2.82
N CYS A 5 13.57 -11.83 2.26
CA CYS A 5 12.44 -12.69 1.94
C CYS A 5 12.83 -14.16 2.09
N LEU A 6 11.90 -15.01 2.50
CA LEU A 6 12.03 -16.47 2.45
C LEU A 6 10.94 -17.10 1.60
N ILE A 7 11.16 -18.33 1.13
CA ILE A 7 10.16 -19.15 0.47
C ILE A 7 9.95 -20.45 1.24
N GLU A 8 8.70 -20.80 1.52
CA GLU A 8 8.28 -22.10 2.04
C GLU A 8 7.47 -22.80 0.95
N ALA A 9 8.03 -23.90 0.43
CA ALA A 9 7.44 -24.66 -0.67
C ALA A 9 6.79 -25.96 -0.14
N LYS A 10 5.60 -26.27 -0.66
CA LYS A 10 4.91 -27.54 -0.45
C LYS A 10 4.73 -28.29 -1.77
N LYS A 11 4.33 -29.56 -1.68
CA LYS A 11 3.94 -30.35 -2.85
C LYS A 11 2.69 -29.73 -3.49
N GLY A 12 2.54 -29.83 -4.81
CA GLY A 12 1.41 -29.25 -5.55
C GLY A 12 0.02 -29.67 -5.09
N SER A 13 -0.11 -30.82 -4.43
CA SER A 13 -1.36 -31.31 -3.84
C SER A 13 -1.69 -30.73 -2.47
N ILE A 14 -0.79 -29.94 -1.88
CA ILE A 14 -0.93 -29.37 -0.53
C ILE A 14 -1.16 -27.88 -0.66
N ASP A 15 -2.12 -27.36 0.09
CA ASP A 15 -2.35 -25.91 0.20
C ASP A 15 -1.12 -25.23 0.84
N PRO A 16 -0.49 -24.23 0.18
CA PRO A 16 0.63 -23.48 0.75
C PRO A 16 0.31 -22.84 2.10
N LEU A 17 -0.94 -22.45 2.35
CA LEU A 17 -1.37 -21.82 3.60
C LEU A 17 -1.28 -22.75 4.80
N SER A 18 -1.26 -24.07 4.60
CA SER A 18 -1.00 -25.04 5.67
C SER A 18 0.36 -24.84 6.35
N ALA A 19 1.30 -24.20 5.65
CA ALA A 19 2.66 -23.93 6.14
C ALA A 19 2.81 -22.57 6.85
N LYS A 20 1.72 -21.81 7.02
CA LYS A 20 1.76 -20.41 7.47
C LYS A 20 2.53 -20.23 8.78
N GLU A 21 2.25 -21.03 9.80
CA GLU A 21 2.93 -20.94 11.10
C GLU A 21 4.38 -21.43 11.05
N GLN A 22 4.66 -22.48 10.26
CA GLN A 22 6.03 -22.95 10.03
C GLN A 22 6.88 -21.83 9.40
N ALA A 23 6.42 -21.27 8.28
CA ALA A 23 7.11 -20.21 7.57
C ALA A 23 7.30 -18.95 8.44
N ARG A 24 6.29 -18.60 9.27
CA ARG A 24 6.38 -17.49 10.21
C ARG A 24 7.46 -17.71 11.26
N ASN A 25 7.57 -18.92 11.81
CA ASN A 25 8.60 -19.25 12.80
C ASN A 25 10.00 -19.14 12.19
N TYR A 26 10.21 -19.67 10.98
CA TYR A 26 11.47 -19.52 10.26
C TYR A 26 11.79 -18.05 9.97
N ALA A 27 10.81 -17.27 9.50
CA ALA A 27 10.98 -15.85 9.21
C ALA A 27 11.46 -15.06 10.43
N ARG A 28 10.87 -15.30 11.60
CA ARG A 28 11.31 -14.67 12.84
C ARG A 28 12.75 -15.03 13.20
N ASN A 29 13.14 -16.29 13.03
CA ASN A 29 14.49 -16.77 13.36
C ASN A 29 15.56 -16.17 12.44
N VAL A 30 15.25 -15.96 11.16
CA VAL A 30 16.19 -15.38 10.18
C VAL A 30 16.01 -13.86 10.00
N ASN A 31 15.11 -13.25 10.78
CA ASN A 31 14.72 -11.84 10.71
C ASN A 31 14.27 -11.38 9.30
N ALA A 32 13.55 -12.26 8.58
CA ALA A 32 12.93 -11.92 7.30
C ALA A 32 11.53 -11.33 7.52
N ARG A 33 11.25 -10.19 6.87
CA ARG A 33 9.91 -9.56 6.90
C ARG A 33 8.95 -10.25 5.94
N PHE A 34 9.42 -10.64 4.77
CA PHE A 34 8.57 -11.16 3.71
C PHE A 34 8.67 -12.68 3.60
N ILE A 35 7.52 -13.30 3.33
CA ILE A 35 7.37 -14.75 3.20
C ILE A 35 6.62 -15.02 1.90
N ILE A 36 7.13 -15.98 1.13
CA ILE A 36 6.44 -16.54 -0.03
C ILE A 36 6.01 -17.96 0.34
N LEU A 37 4.72 -18.25 0.22
CA LEU A 37 4.19 -19.62 0.34
C LEU A 37 3.88 -20.13 -1.06
N SER A 38 4.35 -21.32 -1.42
CA SER A 38 4.11 -21.86 -2.76
C SER A 38 3.90 -23.37 -2.76
N ASN A 39 3.08 -23.85 -3.69
CA ASN A 39 3.03 -25.28 -4.04
C ASN A 39 3.32 -25.54 -5.53
N GLY A 40 3.79 -24.53 -6.25
CA GLY A 40 4.02 -24.58 -7.71
C GLY A 40 2.78 -24.26 -8.57
N ASN A 41 1.57 -24.34 -8.02
CA ASN A 41 0.33 -23.96 -8.71
C ASN A 41 -0.22 -22.62 -8.20
N ILE A 42 -0.16 -22.43 -6.87
CA ILE A 42 -0.63 -21.25 -6.17
C ILE A 42 0.55 -20.67 -5.39
N HIS A 43 0.61 -19.35 -5.36
CA HIS A 43 1.65 -18.58 -4.71
C HIS A 43 1.00 -17.49 -3.86
N TYR A 44 1.52 -17.32 -2.64
CA TYR A 44 1.16 -16.22 -1.77
C TYR A 44 2.39 -15.40 -1.42
N PHE A 45 2.23 -14.09 -1.38
CA PHE A 45 3.18 -13.16 -0.78
C PHE A 45 2.62 -12.67 0.54
N TRP A 46 3.45 -12.61 1.57
CA TRP A 46 3.02 -12.22 2.90
C TRP A 46 4.06 -11.31 3.55
N ASP A 47 3.61 -10.12 3.96
CA ASP A 47 4.34 -9.28 4.90
C ASP A 47 4.03 -9.74 6.33
N ALA A 48 4.99 -10.42 6.98
CA ALA A 48 4.80 -10.98 8.31
C ALA A 48 4.62 -9.90 9.41
N LYS A 49 4.97 -8.63 9.11
CA LYS A 49 4.70 -7.49 9.99
C LYS A 49 3.29 -6.91 9.77
N HIS A 50 2.77 -6.98 8.55
CA HIS A 50 1.55 -6.29 8.16
C HIS A 50 0.61 -7.20 7.36
N GLY A 51 -0.55 -7.52 7.93
CA GLY A 51 -1.64 -8.17 7.20
C GLY A 51 -1.50 -9.70 7.05
N ASN A 52 -2.14 -10.22 6.01
CA ASN A 52 -2.29 -11.65 5.72
C ASN A 52 -1.61 -12.01 4.38
N PRO A 53 -1.38 -13.32 4.13
CA PRO A 53 -0.89 -13.76 2.82
C PRO A 53 -1.87 -13.37 1.71
N GLU A 54 -1.35 -12.76 0.66
CA GLU A 54 -2.09 -12.36 -0.54
C GLU A 54 -1.64 -13.19 -1.73
N THR A 55 -2.59 -13.61 -2.58
CA THR A 55 -2.28 -14.41 -3.76
C THR A 55 -1.53 -13.58 -4.79
N ILE A 56 -0.46 -14.13 -5.35
CA ILE A 56 0.33 -13.50 -6.41
C ILE A 56 0.34 -14.38 -7.66
N SER A 57 0.33 -13.74 -8.83
CA SER A 57 0.51 -14.41 -10.12
C SER A 57 1.99 -14.48 -10.56
N ARG A 58 2.85 -13.64 -9.97
CA ARG A 58 4.29 -13.58 -10.26
C ARG A 58 5.06 -13.27 -8.99
N PHE A 59 6.25 -13.87 -8.86
CA PHE A 59 7.14 -13.53 -7.75
C PHE A 59 7.62 -12.07 -7.83
N PRO A 60 7.72 -11.38 -6.68
CA PRO A 60 8.24 -10.03 -6.63
C PRO A 60 9.73 -10.01 -6.99
N THR A 61 10.20 -8.92 -7.61
CA THR A 61 11.63 -8.72 -7.82
C THR A 61 12.30 -8.24 -6.54
N GLN A 62 13.63 -8.33 -6.49
CA GLN A 62 14.40 -7.83 -5.36
C GLN A 62 14.16 -6.33 -5.13
N GLU A 63 14.09 -5.54 -6.21
CA GLU A 63 13.82 -4.10 -6.16
C GLU A 63 12.44 -3.82 -5.56
N SER A 64 11.40 -4.55 -5.99
CA SER A 64 10.05 -4.40 -5.43
C SER A 64 10.04 -4.68 -3.93
N ILE A 65 10.69 -5.75 -3.47
CA ILE A 65 10.79 -6.10 -2.04
C ILE A 65 11.47 -4.97 -1.24
N THR A 66 12.53 -4.38 -1.78
CA THR A 66 13.22 -3.25 -1.16
C THR A 66 12.33 -1.99 -1.09
N GLN A 67 11.52 -1.73 -2.11
CA GLN A 67 10.54 -0.63 -2.06
C GLN A 67 9.46 -0.88 -0.99
N TYR A 68 8.94 -2.10 -0.90
CA TYR A 68 7.98 -2.48 0.15
C TYR A 68 8.57 -2.40 1.56
N MET A 69 9.88 -2.63 1.74
CA MET A 69 10.55 -2.41 3.03
C MET A 69 10.44 -0.95 3.49
N ALA A 70 10.67 0.00 2.58
CA ALA A 70 10.65 1.43 2.89
C ALA A 70 9.24 1.94 3.20
N TYR A 71 8.21 1.25 2.72
CA TYR A 71 6.82 1.57 3.01
C TYR A 71 6.46 1.16 4.44
N ILE A 72 6.20 2.16 5.28
CA ILE A 72 5.60 2.02 6.61
C ILE A 72 4.24 2.71 6.55
N PRO A 73 3.13 1.96 6.57
CA PRO A 73 1.81 2.58 6.56
C PRO A 73 1.66 3.44 7.82
N ASN A 74 1.05 4.61 7.68
CA ASN A 74 0.65 5.47 8.79
C ASN A 74 -0.89 5.55 8.85
N PRO A 75 -1.56 4.57 9.49
CA PRO A 75 -3.02 4.54 9.54
C PRO A 75 -3.61 5.73 10.30
N LYS A 76 -2.85 6.32 11.23
CA LYS A 76 -3.30 7.46 12.02
C LYS A 76 -3.44 8.72 11.17
N GLU A 77 -2.50 8.95 10.24
CA GLU A 77 -2.63 10.04 9.27
C GLU A 77 -3.92 9.87 8.48
N LEU A 78 -4.11 8.70 7.85
CA LEU A 78 -5.31 8.44 7.05
C LEU A 78 -6.62 8.61 7.83
N ALA A 79 -6.65 8.20 9.10
CA ALA A 79 -7.83 8.34 9.95
C ALA A 79 -8.10 9.80 10.38
N ASN A 80 -7.05 10.61 10.50
CA ASN A 80 -7.14 12.00 10.95
C ASN A 80 -7.20 13.00 9.78
N THR A 81 -6.96 12.56 8.54
CA THR A 81 -7.04 13.42 7.36
C THR A 81 -8.47 13.96 7.22
N PRO A 82 -8.68 15.28 7.32
CA PRO A 82 -10.00 15.86 7.12
C PRO A 82 -10.42 15.66 5.66
N ILE A 83 -11.59 15.04 5.46
CA ILE A 83 -12.20 14.87 4.13
C ILE A 83 -13.30 15.93 4.00
N ASP A 84 -12.98 17.04 3.36
CA ASP A 84 -13.92 18.11 3.03
C ASP A 84 -14.21 18.18 1.52
N GLU A 85 -15.02 19.15 1.11
CA GLU A 85 -15.37 19.38 -0.30
C GLU A 85 -14.15 19.60 -1.21
N ASN A 86 -13.02 20.05 -0.65
CA ASN A 86 -11.79 20.39 -1.35
C ASN A 86 -10.72 19.29 -1.25
N TYR A 87 -11.02 18.15 -0.62
CA TYR A 87 -10.08 17.04 -0.47
C TYR A 87 -9.48 16.58 -1.81
N ILE A 88 -10.31 16.47 -2.85
CA ILE A 88 -9.83 16.14 -4.21
C ILE A 88 -8.96 17.27 -4.77
N ILE A 89 -9.31 18.52 -4.52
CA ILE A 89 -8.57 19.69 -4.99
C ILE A 89 -7.17 19.72 -4.39
N GLU A 90 -7.02 19.42 -3.11
CA GLU A 90 -5.73 19.39 -2.42
C GLU A 90 -4.75 18.40 -3.08
N SER A 91 -5.24 17.25 -3.56
CA SER A 91 -4.43 16.28 -4.30
C SER A 91 -4.00 16.76 -5.69
N GLN A 92 -4.80 17.62 -6.32
CA GLN A 92 -4.56 18.13 -7.68
C GLN A 92 -3.70 19.39 -7.66
N MET A 93 -3.90 20.26 -6.66
CA MET A 93 -3.22 21.53 -6.49
C MET A 93 -3.04 21.82 -5.00
N PRO A 94 -1.96 21.37 -4.34
CA PRO A 94 -1.75 21.53 -2.90
C PRO A 94 -1.76 22.99 -2.41
N SER A 95 -1.45 23.93 -3.30
CA SER A 95 -1.41 25.36 -3.00
C SER A 95 -2.73 26.11 -3.24
N PHE A 96 -3.81 25.44 -3.65
CA PHE A 96 -5.07 26.09 -4.04
C PHE A 96 -5.61 27.04 -2.97
N ALA A 97 -5.55 26.66 -1.70
CA ALA A 97 -6.07 27.44 -0.58
C ALA A 97 -5.30 28.76 -0.35
N ARG A 98 -4.12 28.94 -0.95
CA ARG A 98 -3.34 30.17 -0.87
C ARG A 98 -3.71 31.18 -1.96
N ASP A 99 -4.37 30.72 -3.03
CA ASP A 99 -4.70 31.54 -4.19
C ASP A 99 -5.79 32.58 -3.86
N PRO A 100 -5.58 33.87 -4.20
CA PRO A 100 -6.59 34.92 -4.00
C PRO A 100 -7.93 34.61 -4.68
N ASP A 101 -7.91 34.05 -5.88
CA ASP A 101 -9.13 33.78 -6.67
C ASP A 101 -9.93 32.61 -6.10
N PHE A 102 -9.28 31.70 -5.37
CA PHE A 102 -9.97 30.64 -4.64
C PHE A 102 -10.61 31.15 -3.34
N LYS A 103 -9.93 32.08 -2.64
CA LYS A 103 -10.43 32.68 -1.41
C LYS A 103 -11.67 33.53 -1.64
N ASP A 104 -11.70 34.29 -2.74
CA ASP A 104 -12.84 35.09 -3.13
C ASP A 104 -13.99 34.21 -3.66
N GLU A 105 -15.12 34.23 -2.97
CA GLU A 105 -16.32 33.46 -3.34
C GLU A 105 -16.86 33.81 -4.73
N ALA A 106 -16.69 35.05 -5.19
CA ALA A 106 -17.13 35.47 -6.51
C ALA A 106 -16.27 34.86 -7.63
N HIS A 107 -14.98 34.67 -7.38
CA HIS A 107 -14.01 34.17 -8.36
C HIS A 107 -13.79 32.66 -8.28
N ARG A 108 -14.13 32.03 -7.15
CA ARG A 108 -13.94 30.60 -6.90
C ARG A 108 -14.52 29.70 -8.01
N PRO A 109 -15.75 29.90 -8.54
CA PRO A 109 -16.26 29.05 -9.62
C PRO A 109 -15.44 29.15 -10.91
N ALA A 110 -14.93 30.35 -11.23
CA ALA A 110 -14.08 30.56 -12.39
C ALA A 110 -12.70 29.93 -12.18
N PHE A 111 -12.12 30.09 -10.98
CA PHE A 111 -10.86 29.46 -10.59
C PHE A 111 -10.91 27.93 -10.73
N LEU A 112 -11.96 27.30 -10.20
CA LEU A 112 -12.15 25.84 -10.29
C LEU A 112 -12.24 25.38 -11.75
N ARG A 113 -13.01 26.09 -12.57
CA ARG A 113 -13.17 25.76 -14.00
C ARG A 113 -11.88 25.93 -14.79
N ASN A 114 -11.16 27.04 -14.57
CA ASN A 114 -9.93 27.36 -15.31
C ASN A 114 -8.80 26.38 -14.99
N ASN A 115 -8.74 25.88 -13.75
CA ASN A 115 -7.75 24.91 -13.30
C ASN A 115 -8.24 23.45 -13.43
N ASN A 116 -9.43 23.22 -13.98
CA ASN A 116 -10.06 21.90 -14.11
C ASN A 116 -10.14 21.12 -12.78
N LEU A 117 -10.35 21.84 -11.69
CA LEU A 117 -10.41 21.31 -10.32
C LEU A 117 -11.80 20.78 -10.03
N LYS A 118 -11.87 19.64 -9.32
CA LYS A 118 -13.13 19.01 -8.94
C LYS A 118 -13.28 18.94 -7.43
N GLN A 119 -14.40 19.47 -6.94
CA GLN A 119 -14.82 19.29 -5.56
C GLN A 119 -15.52 17.94 -5.38
N MET A 120 -15.47 17.41 -4.15
CA MET A 120 -16.32 16.30 -3.72
C MET A 120 -17.78 16.74 -3.76
N ARG A 121 -18.68 15.81 -4.08
CA ARG A 121 -20.11 16.06 -3.93
C ARG A 121 -20.45 16.07 -2.43
N PRO A 122 -21.41 16.90 -1.98
CA PRO A 122 -21.91 16.86 -0.60
C PRO A 122 -22.55 15.52 -0.25
#